data_AF-A0AAX3JBQ3-F1
#
_entry.id   AF-A0AAX3JBQ3-F1
#
_cell.length_a   1.000
_cell.length_b   1.000
_cell.length_c   1.000
_cell.angle_alpha   90.00
_cell.angle_beta   90.00
_cell.angle_gamma   90.00
#
_symmetry.space_group_name_H-M   'P 1'
#
loop_
_entity.id
_entity.type
_entity.pdbx_description
1 polymer ?
#
loop_
_entity_poly.entity_id
_entity_poly.type
_entity_poly.pdbx_seq_one_letter_code
_entity_poly.pdbx_strand_id
1 'polypeptide(L)'
;MINVVRSALVISLLLSPLAQADSAYETLQFALREQQITNDLREKCQLPPSLSDEALRQTFLNDKNDKAPLIAAAQALKNNDNSAYRERMAQVVCPPQAG
;
A
#
# COMPACT_ATOMS: atom_id res chain seq x y z
N MET A 1 41.71 38.90 13.09
CA MET A 1 40.42 38.23 13.37
C MET A 1 40.08 37.25 12.25
N ILE A 2 40.90 36.22 12.04
CA ILE A 2 40.72 35.17 11.01
C ILE A 2 41.09 33.85 11.71
N ASN A 3 40.19 33.29 12.52
CA ASN A 3 40.33 31.88 12.95
C ASN A 3 39.06 31.27 13.57
N VAL A 4 38.03 32.07 13.87
CA VAL A 4 36.77 31.58 14.46
C VAL A 4 35.74 31.16 13.40
N VAL A 5 36.01 31.37 12.11
CA VAL A 5 35.05 31.03 11.04
C VAL A 5 35.26 29.62 10.49
N ARG A 6 36.47 29.06 10.60
CA ARG A 6 36.80 27.72 10.08
C ARG A 6 36.31 26.58 11.00
N SER A 7 36.23 26.80 12.31
CA SER A 7 35.83 25.75 13.27
C SER A 7 34.33 25.58 13.46
N ALA A 8 33.50 26.51 12.96
CA ALA A 8 32.04 26.43 13.09
C ALA A 8 31.36 25.58 12.00
N LEU A 9 32.07 25.30 10.90
CA LEU A 9 31.53 24.60 9.73
C LEU A 9 31.39 23.08 9.92
N VAL A 10 32.04 22.50 10.93
CA VAL A 10 32.07 21.02 11.11
C VAL A 10 30.93 20.53 12.03
N ILE A 11 30.34 21.40 12.85
CA ILE A 11 29.40 20.99 13.90
C ILE A 11 27.94 20.94 13.40
N SER A 12 27.64 21.55 12.24
CA SER A 12 26.26 21.69 11.75
C SER A 12 25.72 20.48 10.97
N LEU A 13 26.50 19.40 10.77
CA LEU A 13 26.10 18.26 9.94
C LEU A 13 25.53 17.04 10.70
N LEU A 14 25.40 17.09 12.03
CA LEU A 14 24.99 15.92 12.82
C LEU A 14 23.50 15.90 13.24
N LEU A 15 22.72 16.94 12.93
CA LEU A 15 21.28 16.93 13.18
C LEU A 15 20.53 16.70 11.87
N SER A 16 20.26 15.42 11.56
CA SER A 16 19.05 14.88 10.89
C SER A 16 19.38 13.53 10.27
N PRO A 17 18.75 12.41 10.72
CA PRO A 17 17.57 11.96 9.99
C PRO A 17 16.60 11.12 10.86
N LEU A 18 16.03 11.67 11.93
CA LEU A 18 15.01 10.90 12.69
C LEU A 18 13.60 10.99 12.07
N ALA A 19 13.32 12.01 11.26
CA ALA A 19 12.00 12.23 10.65
C ALA A 19 11.73 11.43 9.36
N GLN A 20 12.71 10.70 8.83
CA GLN A 20 12.55 9.92 7.58
C GLN A 20 12.15 8.45 7.82
N ALA A 21 12.27 7.95 9.06
CA ALA A 21 11.97 6.57 9.39
C ALA A 21 10.45 6.29 9.39
N ASP A 22 9.65 7.22 9.92
CA ASP A 22 8.19 7.06 10.00
C ASP A 22 7.54 7.05 8.61
N SER A 23 8.00 7.89 7.68
CA SER A 23 7.48 7.90 6.31
C SER A 23 7.88 6.65 5.52
N ALA A 24 9.08 6.13 5.74
CA ALA A 24 9.53 4.88 5.14
C ALA A 24 8.72 3.68 5.66
N TYR A 25 8.43 3.64 6.97
CA TYR A 25 7.61 2.60 7.57
C TYR A 25 6.16 2.64 7.08
N GLU A 26 5.54 3.83 7.01
CA GLU A 26 4.18 3.98 6.46
C GLU A 26 4.11 3.56 4.98
N THR A 27 5.16 3.83 4.20
CA THR A 27 5.26 3.38 2.81
C THR A 27 5.32 1.85 2.72
N LEU A 28 6.11 1.21 3.58
CA LEU A 28 6.18 -0.24 3.66
C LEU A 28 4.82 -0.85 4.05
N GLN A 29 4.16 -0.28 5.07
CA GLN A 29 2.84 -0.74 5.50
C GLN A 29 1.78 -0.55 4.41
N PHE A 30 1.85 0.53 3.65
CA PHE A 30 1.00 0.72 2.47
C PHE A 30 1.23 -0.39 1.43
N ALA A 31 2.48 -0.66 1.05
CA ALA A 31 2.80 -1.69 0.07
C ALA A 31 2.38 -3.11 0.54
N LEU A 32 2.55 -3.43 1.83
CA LEU A 32 2.11 -4.70 2.40
C LEU A 32 0.59 -4.86 2.33
N ARG A 33 -0.18 -3.79 2.62
CA ARG A 33 -1.64 -3.80 2.49
C ARG A 33 -2.08 -3.98 1.04
N GLU A 34 -1.44 -3.30 0.09
CA GLU A 34 -1.73 -3.49 -1.34
C GLU A 34 -1.44 -4.93 -1.81
N GLN A 35 -0.32 -5.50 -1.36
CA GLN A 35 0.06 -6.88 -1.66
C GLN A 35 -0.97 -7.88 -1.09
N GLN A 36 -1.41 -7.67 0.15
CA GLN A 36 -2.44 -8.50 0.77
C GLN A 36 -3.74 -8.47 -0.03
N ILE A 37 -4.26 -7.28 -0.37
CA ILE A 37 -5.48 -7.16 -1.17
C ILE A 37 -5.32 -7.87 -2.51
N THR A 38 -4.18 -7.70 -3.18
CA THR A 38 -3.90 -8.31 -4.48
C THR A 38 -3.92 -9.84 -4.40
N ASN A 39 -3.29 -10.41 -3.37
CA ASN A 39 -3.26 -11.85 -3.15
C ASN A 39 -4.65 -12.41 -2.84
N ASP A 40 -5.40 -11.74 -1.97
CA ASP A 40 -6.74 -12.17 -1.57
C ASP A 40 -7.73 -12.11 -2.75
N LEU A 41 -7.61 -11.09 -3.62
CA LEU A 41 -8.37 -11.02 -4.87
C LEU A 41 -8.03 -12.17 -5.82
N ARG A 42 -6.73 -12.46 -5.98
CA ARG A 42 -6.27 -13.58 -6.80
C ARG A 42 -6.83 -14.90 -6.31
N GLU A 43 -6.78 -15.15 -5.01
CA GLU A 43 -7.32 -16.36 -4.39
C GLU A 43 -8.85 -16.43 -4.53
N LYS A 44 -9.58 -15.40 -4.10
CA LYS A 44 -11.04 -15.32 -4.16
C LYS A 44 -11.57 -15.60 -5.58
N CYS A 45 -10.92 -15.01 -6.58
CA CYS A 45 -11.37 -15.06 -7.96
C CYS A 45 -10.65 -16.13 -8.80
N GLN A 46 -9.80 -16.95 -8.18
CA GLN A 46 -9.04 -18.01 -8.84
C GLN A 46 -8.29 -17.51 -10.09
N LEU A 47 -7.72 -16.31 -10.01
CA LEU A 47 -7.05 -15.68 -11.14
C LEU A 47 -5.72 -16.38 -11.42
N PRO A 48 -5.34 -16.58 -12.70
CA PRO A 48 -4.15 -17.33 -13.04
C PRO A 48 -2.89 -16.58 -12.57
N PRO A 49 -1.82 -17.29 -12.17
CA PRO A 49 -0.57 -16.68 -11.73
C PRO A 49 0.16 -15.93 -12.86
N SER A 50 -0.20 -16.20 -14.12
CA SER A 50 0.29 -15.45 -15.28
C SER A 50 -0.26 -14.02 -15.35
N LEU A 51 -1.37 -13.72 -14.66
CA LEU A 51 -1.89 -12.37 -14.56
C LEU A 51 -1.04 -11.56 -13.57
N SER A 52 -0.38 -10.53 -14.08
CA SER A 52 0.47 -9.65 -13.26
C SER A 52 -0.35 -8.91 -12.20
N ASP A 53 0.27 -8.61 -11.07
CA ASP A 53 -0.36 -7.85 -9.98
C ASP A 53 -0.87 -6.48 -10.43
N GLU A 54 -0.18 -5.83 -11.36
CA GLU A 54 -0.64 -4.57 -11.96
C GLU A 54 -1.90 -4.78 -12.80
N ALA A 55 -1.92 -5.76 -13.71
CA ALA A 55 -3.08 -6.03 -14.54
C ALA A 55 -4.29 -6.41 -13.68
N LEU A 56 -4.10 -7.25 -12.67
CA LEU A 56 -5.12 -7.63 -11.69
C LEU A 56 -5.69 -6.39 -11.01
N ARG A 57 -4.85 -5.54 -10.40
CA ARG A 57 -5.32 -4.32 -9.70
C ARG A 57 -6.08 -3.40 -10.64
N GLN A 58 -5.58 -3.20 -11.86
CA GLN A 58 -6.27 -2.39 -12.86
C GLN A 58 -7.64 -2.96 -13.22
N THR A 59 -7.80 -4.28 -13.35
CA THR A 59 -9.11 -4.90 -13.62
C THR A 59 -10.15 -4.48 -12.58
N PHE A 60 -9.84 -4.59 -11.28
CA PHE A 60 -10.80 -4.26 -10.24
C PHE A 60 -10.94 -2.75 -9.97
N LEU A 61 -9.87 -1.96 -10.10
CA LEU A 61 -9.94 -0.50 -9.88
C LEU A 61 -10.69 0.23 -11.00
N ASN A 62 -10.73 -0.35 -12.19
CA ASN A 62 -11.49 0.17 -13.33
C ASN A 62 -12.96 -0.31 -13.33
N ASP A 63 -13.30 -1.33 -12.55
CA ASP A 63 -14.69 -1.73 -12.33
C ASP A 63 -15.38 -0.75 -11.37
N LYS A 64 -16.47 -0.12 -11.84
CA LYS A 64 -17.22 0.85 -11.06
C LYS A 64 -17.91 0.25 -9.83
N ASN A 65 -18.19 -1.05 -9.85
CA ASN A 65 -18.84 -1.76 -8.76
C ASN A 65 -17.84 -2.14 -7.66
N ASP A 66 -16.59 -2.45 -8.03
CA ASP A 66 -15.59 -2.97 -7.10
C ASP A 66 -14.69 -1.89 -6.49
N LYS A 67 -14.57 -0.73 -7.14
CA LYS A 67 -13.74 0.37 -6.64
C LYS A 67 -14.11 0.81 -5.21
N ALA A 68 -15.39 0.98 -4.92
CA ALA A 68 -15.86 1.42 -3.60
C ALA A 68 -15.58 0.39 -2.48
N PRO A 69 -15.97 -0.89 -2.61
CA PRO A 69 -15.66 -1.90 -1.60
C PRO A 69 -14.15 -2.12 -1.43
N LEU A 70 -13.34 -2.02 -2.50
CA LEU A 70 -11.88 -2.12 -2.39
C LEU A 70 -11.23 -0.97 -1.62
N ILE A 71 -11.66 0.27 -1.88
CA ILE A 71 -11.20 1.42 -1.08
C ILE A 71 -11.56 1.21 0.40
N ALA A 72 -12.76 0.71 0.68
CA ALA A 72 -13.19 0.43 2.04
C ALA A 72 -12.41 -0.73 2.69
N ALA A 73 -12.06 -1.77 1.93
CA ALA A 73 -11.23 -2.87 2.39
C ALA A 73 -9.82 -2.37 2.77
N ALA A 74 -9.21 -1.54 1.91
CA ALA A 74 -7.93 -0.92 2.20
C ALA A 74 -7.97 -0.04 3.46
N GLN A 75 -9.05 0.72 3.65
CA GLN A 75 -9.26 1.51 4.86
C GLN A 75 -9.42 0.63 6.11
N ALA A 76 -10.10 -0.50 6.00
CA ALA A 76 -10.25 -1.45 7.10
C ALA A 76 -8.89 -2.07 7.50
N LEU A 77 -8.05 -2.47 6.55
CA LEU A 77 -6.68 -2.92 6.83
C LEU A 77 -5.84 -1.83 7.49
N LYS A 78 -5.96 -0.57 7.03
CA LYS A 78 -5.28 0.57 7.67
C LYS A 78 -5.69 0.75 9.13
N ASN A 79 -6.96 0.45 9.46
CA ASN A 79 -7.50 0.57 10.80
C ASN A 79 -7.34 -0.71 11.65
N ASN A 80 -6.64 -1.74 11.13
CA ASN A 80 -6.54 -3.08 11.74
C ASN A 80 -7.90 -3.77 11.99
N ASP A 81 -8.94 -3.40 11.22
CA ASP A 81 -10.27 -3.98 11.30
C ASP A 81 -10.42 -5.16 10.32
N ASN A 82 -9.92 -6.31 10.75
CA ASN A 82 -9.96 -7.53 9.94
C ASN A 82 -11.39 -8.03 9.68
N SER A 83 -12.36 -7.69 10.53
CA SER A 83 -13.75 -8.10 10.33
C SER A 83 -14.38 -7.30 9.20
N ALA A 84 -14.27 -5.97 9.26
CA ALA A 84 -14.72 -5.11 8.17
C ALA A 84 -13.97 -5.43 6.87
N TYR A 85 -12.67 -5.70 6.93
CA TYR A 85 -11.90 -6.10 5.76
C TYR A 85 -12.54 -7.30 5.03
N ARG A 86 -12.80 -8.41 5.74
CA ARG A 86 -13.42 -9.59 5.15
C ARG A 86 -14.81 -9.30 4.58
N GLU A 87 -15.60 -8.49 5.27
CA GLU A 87 -16.93 -8.10 4.80
C GLU A 87 -16.85 -7.31 3.49
N ARG A 88 -15.94 -6.33 3.37
CA ARG A 88 -15.76 -5.55 2.14
C ARG A 88 -15.22 -6.41 1.00
N MET A 89 -14.27 -7.30 1.29
CA MET A 89 -13.74 -8.25 0.30
C MET A 89 -14.80 -9.24 -0.20
N ALA A 90 -15.79 -9.60 0.63
CA ALA A 90 -16.90 -10.44 0.20
C ALA A 90 -17.77 -9.75 -0.86
N GLN A 91 -17.90 -8.42 -0.81
CA GLN A 91 -18.70 -7.60 -1.74
C GLN A 91 -18.06 -7.40 -3.11
N VAL A 92 -16.75 -7.64 -3.25
CA VAL A 92 -16.06 -7.56 -4.54
C VAL A 92 -16.55 -8.68 -5.46
N VAL A 93 -16.87 -8.32 -6.70
CA VAL A 93 -17.31 -9.23 -7.75
C VAL A 93 -16.10 -9.69 -8.57
N CYS A 94 -16.03 -10.99 -8.89
CA CYS A 94 -14.93 -11.50 -9.69
C CYS A 94 -15.15 -11.17 -11.18
N PRO A 95 -14.10 -10.73 -11.90
CA PRO A 95 -14.21 -10.48 -13.33
C PRO A 95 -14.54 -11.78 -14.08
N PRO A 96 -15.19 -11.70 -15.26
CA PRO A 96 -15.41 -12.87 -16.09
C PRO A 96 -14.06 -13.52 -16.40
N GLN A 97 -13.97 -14.84 -16.19
CA GLN A 97 -12.75 -15.59 -16.46
C GLN A 97 -12.48 -15.51 -17.97
N ALA A 98 -11.32 -14.98 -18.36
CA ALA A 98 -10.86 -15.09 -19.73
C ALA A 98 -10.53 -16.56 -19.98
N GLY A 99 -11.44 -17.27 -20.66
CA GLY A 99 -11.23 -18.62 -21.17
C GLY A 99 -10.26 -18.64 -22.35
#